data_AF-A0A351US59-F1
#
_entry.id   AF-A0A351US59-F1
#
_cell.length_a   1.000
_cell.length_b   1.000
_cell.length_c   1.000
_cell.angle_alpha   90.00
_cell.angle_beta   90.00
_cell.angle_gamma   90.00
#
_symmetry.space_group_name_H-M   'P 1'
#
loop_
_entity.id
_entity.type
_entity.pdbx_description
1 polymer ?
#
loop_
_entity_poly.entity_id
_entity_poly.type
_entity_poly.pdbx_seq_one_letter_code
_entity_poly.pdbx_strand_id
1 'polypeptide(L)'
;MKRNKIRMVLAVCLIGVIGVWGLLVFRINRQIPAPEEITYPAEEWADMGNGLELKTQGVRFMQDQEIREFPGIYEEALLPYEMKLIWLTVSFRNPGTESIPLDLLDVAMESAGWSNITDPDFYMRMKEKTSIMIELEPDEEVQCELPFLFVRANFRDAEWEKIEQKEYFVILKLYPQKIRVRV
;
A
#
# COMPACT_ATOMS: atom_id res chain seq x y z
N MET A 1 26.89 49.11 8.32
CA MET A 1 25.46 49.47 8.24
C MET A 1 24.66 48.73 7.15
N LYS A 2 25.13 48.62 5.89
CA LYS A 2 24.40 47.94 4.79
C LYS A 2 24.11 46.45 5.05
N ARG A 3 25.05 45.70 5.63
CA ARG A 3 24.93 44.25 5.89
C ARG A 3 23.84 43.88 6.91
N ASN A 4 23.62 44.72 7.91
CA ASN A 4 22.56 44.50 8.93
C ASN A 4 21.17 44.84 8.39
N LYS A 5 21.07 45.84 7.50
CA LYS A 5 19.82 46.15 6.78
C LYS A 5 19.43 45.03 5.82
N ILE A 6 20.39 44.45 5.09
CA ILE A 6 20.14 43.29 4.21
C ILE A 6 19.68 42.07 5.02
N ARG A 7 20.34 41.75 6.15
CA ARG A 7 19.90 40.65 7.04
C ARG A 7 18.49 40.86 7.58
N MET A 8 18.13 42.10 7.93
CA MET A 8 16.80 42.45 8.40
C MET A 8 15.74 42.26 7.31
N VAL A 9 16.02 42.71 6.08
CA VAL A 9 15.12 42.49 4.93
C VAL A 9 14.95 41.00 4.64
N LEU A 10 16.05 40.23 4.62
CA LEU A 10 16.00 38.77 4.43
C LEU A 10 15.20 38.07 5.52
N ALA A 11 15.33 38.48 6.78
CA ALA A 11 14.56 37.93 7.89
C ALA A 11 13.05 38.22 7.72
N VAL A 12 12.69 39.45 7.33
CA VAL A 12 11.29 39.83 7.06
C VAL A 12 10.73 39.03 5.88
N CYS A 13 11.50 38.87 4.79
CA CYS A 13 11.09 38.03 3.67
C CYS A 13 10.89 36.57 4.08
N LEU A 14 11.80 36.01 4.89
CA LEU A 14 11.69 34.64 5.38
C LEU A 14 10.43 34.44 6.24
N ILE A 15 10.16 35.38 7.16
CA ILE A 15 8.94 35.37 7.97
C ILE A 15 7.69 35.46 7.09
N GLY A 16 7.71 36.31 6.06
CA GLY A 16 6.63 36.42 5.09
C GLY A 16 6.38 35.11 4.35
N VAL A 17 7.43 34.43 3.88
CA VAL A 17 7.33 33.13 3.20
C VAL A 17 6.78 32.06 4.14
N ILE A 18 7.27 31.98 5.38
CA ILE A 18 6.78 31.01 6.37
C ILE A 18 5.32 31.29 6.71
N GLY A 19 4.93 32.56 6.85
CA GLY A 19 3.55 32.97 7.14
C GLY A 19 2.58 32.60 6.00
N VAL A 20 2.96 32.88 4.75
CA VAL A 20 2.17 32.48 3.58
C VAL A 20 2.08 30.96 3.48
N TRP A 21 3.19 30.25 3.67
CA TRP A 21 3.21 28.78 3.67
C TRP A 21 2.29 28.20 4.76
N GLY A 22 2.36 28.71 5.98
CA GLY A 22 1.50 28.26 7.09
C GLY A 22 0.01 28.51 6.83
N LEU A 23 -0.34 29.65 6.23
CA LEU A 23 -1.72 29.95 5.82
C LEU A 23 -2.21 28.99 4.73
N LEU A 24 -1.36 28.65 3.76
CA LEU A 24 -1.69 27.70 2.69
C LEU A 24 -1.89 26.29 3.24
N VAL A 25 -0.99 25.81 4.10
CA VAL A 25 -1.11 24.51 4.76
C VAL A 25 -2.38 24.44 5.61
N PHE A 26 -2.65 25.47 6.40
CA PHE A 26 -3.86 25.53 7.22
C PHE A 26 -5.13 25.51 6.38
N ARG A 27 -5.16 26.24 5.26
CA ARG A 27 -6.30 26.25 4.33
C ARG A 27 -6.54 24.87 3.72
N ILE A 28 -5.49 24.19 3.27
CA ILE A 28 -5.58 22.85 2.67
C ILE A 28 -6.06 21.84 3.72
N ASN A 29 -5.47 21.83 4.92
CA ASN A 29 -5.86 20.89 5.98
C ASN A 29 -7.32 21.07 6.44
N ARG A 30 -7.90 22.25 6.26
CA ARG A 30 -9.34 22.48 6.51
C ARG A 30 -10.24 22.00 5.37
N GLN A 31 -9.73 21.97 4.15
CA GLN A 31 -10.46 21.49 2.97
C GLN A 31 -10.38 19.96 2.84
N ILE A 32 -9.25 19.39 3.24
CA ILE A 32 -8.96 17.95 3.20
C ILE A 32 -8.50 17.56 4.61
N PRO A 33 -9.43 17.33 5.55
CA PRO A 33 -9.06 16.89 6.90
C PRO A 33 -8.37 15.53 6.84
N ALA A 34 -7.62 15.17 7.89
CA ALA A 34 -7.14 13.81 8.03
C ALA A 34 -8.35 12.84 8.07
N PRO A 35 -8.32 11.73 7.32
CA PRO A 35 -9.45 10.82 7.26
C PRO A 35 -9.58 10.09 8.59
N GLU A 36 -10.81 9.80 8.97
CA GLU A 36 -11.07 8.84 10.05
C GLU A 36 -10.61 7.44 9.58
N GLU A 37 -9.90 6.72 10.45
CA GLU A 37 -9.37 5.39 10.13
C GLU A 37 -10.28 4.30 10.71
N ILE A 38 -10.82 3.47 9.82
CA ILE A 38 -11.59 2.28 10.18
C ILE A 38 -10.67 1.07 9.97
N THR A 39 -10.46 0.29 11.03
CA THR A 39 -9.57 -0.88 11.01
C THR A 39 -10.36 -2.15 11.26
N TYR A 40 -10.40 -3.02 10.25
CA TYR A 40 -10.96 -4.36 10.35
C TYR A 40 -9.90 -5.34 10.87
N PRO A 41 -10.28 -6.30 11.73
CA PRO A 41 -9.43 -7.43 12.10
C PRO A 41 -9.05 -8.28 10.88
N ALA A 42 -7.99 -9.06 11.01
CA ALA A 42 -7.70 -10.12 10.04
C ALA A 42 -8.82 -11.17 10.05
N GLU A 43 -9.01 -11.89 8.95
CA GLU A 43 -10.04 -12.94 8.79
C GLU A 43 -11.50 -12.46 8.88
N GLU A 44 -11.75 -11.16 8.97
CA GLU A 44 -13.08 -10.56 8.85
C GLU A 44 -13.30 -9.92 7.47
N TRP A 45 -14.56 -9.94 7.01
CA TRP A 45 -14.95 -9.29 5.75
C TRP A 45 -15.03 -7.77 5.95
N ALA A 46 -14.32 -7.05 5.08
CA ALA A 46 -14.28 -5.60 5.05
C ALA A 46 -14.80 -5.07 3.71
N ASP A 47 -15.67 -4.06 3.75
CA ASP A 47 -16.19 -3.38 2.57
C ASP A 47 -15.08 -2.58 1.87
N MET A 48 -14.88 -2.85 0.57
CA MET A 48 -13.92 -2.13 -0.27
C MET A 48 -14.45 -0.77 -0.74
N GLY A 49 -15.75 -0.51 -0.59
CA GLY A 49 -16.42 0.73 -0.95
C GLY A 49 -16.86 0.82 -2.42
N ASN A 50 -16.70 -0.27 -3.18
CA ASN A 50 -17.14 -0.44 -4.57
C ASN A 50 -18.19 -1.57 -4.72
N GLY A 51 -18.72 -2.10 -3.60
CA GLY A 51 -19.67 -3.21 -3.59
C GLY A 51 -19.02 -4.59 -3.43
N LEU A 52 -17.70 -4.69 -3.47
CA LEU A 52 -16.94 -5.89 -3.12
C LEU A 52 -16.51 -5.88 -1.65
N GLU A 53 -16.26 -7.07 -1.13
CA GLU A 53 -15.67 -7.23 0.20
C GLU A 53 -14.35 -8.01 0.12
N LEU A 54 -13.41 -7.68 1.00
CA LEU A 54 -12.10 -8.34 1.14
C LEU A 54 -11.95 -8.94 2.53
N LYS A 55 -11.29 -10.09 2.60
CA LYS A 55 -10.87 -10.73 3.85
C LYS A 55 -9.44 -11.23 3.72
N THR A 56 -8.57 -10.88 4.66
CA THR A 56 -7.21 -11.45 4.74
C THR A 56 -7.29 -12.85 5.37
N GLN A 57 -6.57 -13.82 4.81
CA GLN A 57 -6.61 -15.21 5.27
C GLN A 57 -5.27 -15.74 5.79
N GLY A 58 -4.17 -15.23 5.24
CA GLY A 58 -2.86 -15.73 5.59
C GLY A 58 -1.75 -14.84 5.05
N VAL A 59 -0.62 -14.87 5.75
CA VAL A 59 0.56 -14.11 5.37
C VAL A 59 1.79 -14.99 5.48
N ARG A 60 2.63 -14.98 4.44
CA ARG A 60 3.95 -15.60 4.46
C ARG A 60 4.99 -14.55 4.12
N PHE A 61 5.98 -14.42 4.98
CA PHE A 61 7.16 -13.63 4.69
C PHE A 61 8.23 -14.50 4.01
N MET A 62 8.85 -13.99 2.96
CA MET A 62 9.90 -14.69 2.23
C MET A 62 11.15 -13.81 2.09
N GLN A 63 12.31 -14.42 2.33
CA GLN A 63 13.62 -13.81 2.14
C GLN A 63 14.09 -13.96 0.68
N ASP A 64 15.10 -13.19 0.27
CA ASP A 64 15.62 -13.18 -1.11
C ASP A 64 15.90 -14.58 -1.67
N GLN A 65 16.63 -15.41 -0.91
CA GLN A 65 16.96 -16.78 -1.33
C GLN A 65 15.69 -17.62 -1.53
N GLU A 66 14.74 -17.52 -0.61
CA GLU A 66 13.47 -18.27 -0.68
C GLU A 66 12.64 -17.84 -1.90
N ILE A 67 12.61 -16.53 -2.22
CA ILE A 67 11.93 -15.99 -3.40
C ILE A 67 12.56 -16.56 -4.68
N ARG A 68 13.90 -16.55 -4.77
CA ARG A 68 14.63 -17.01 -5.96
C ARG A 68 14.51 -18.51 -6.21
N GLU A 69 14.40 -19.30 -5.14
CA GLU A 69 14.23 -20.75 -5.21
C GLU A 69 12.75 -21.17 -5.30
N PHE A 70 11.81 -20.23 -5.16
CA PHE A 70 10.38 -20.55 -5.10
C PHE A 70 9.87 -21.10 -6.44
N PRO A 71 9.32 -22.34 -6.47
CA PRO A 71 8.89 -22.94 -7.72
C PRO A 71 7.80 -22.16 -8.44
N GLY A 72 7.01 -21.33 -7.75
CA GLY A 72 5.90 -20.56 -8.31
C GLY A 72 6.30 -19.25 -9.00
N ILE A 73 7.57 -18.87 -9.00
CA ILE A 73 8.08 -17.63 -9.64
C ILE A 73 8.95 -18.00 -10.85
N TYR A 74 8.76 -17.32 -11.98
CA TYR A 74 9.67 -17.42 -13.13
C TYR A 74 10.95 -16.60 -12.87
N GLU A 75 12.09 -17.05 -13.39
CA GLU A 75 13.39 -16.39 -13.19
C GLU A 75 13.37 -14.94 -13.73
N GLU A 76 12.63 -14.70 -14.82
CA GLU A 76 12.45 -13.39 -15.43
C GLU A 76 11.64 -12.40 -14.57
N ALA A 77 10.95 -12.88 -13.53
CA ALA A 77 10.27 -12.02 -12.56
C ALA A 77 11.25 -11.41 -11.54
N LEU A 78 12.43 -12.03 -11.37
CA LEU A 78 13.34 -11.71 -10.28
C LEU A 78 14.11 -10.41 -10.59
N LEU A 79 14.08 -9.48 -9.64
CA LEU A 79 14.88 -8.27 -9.73
C LEU A 79 16.37 -8.57 -9.45
N PRO A 80 17.30 -7.79 -10.04
CA PRO A 80 18.74 -7.96 -9.81
C PRO A 80 19.20 -7.41 -8.45
N TYR A 81 18.27 -7.11 -7.54
CA TYR A 81 18.51 -6.58 -6.21
C TYR A 81 18.10 -7.62 -5.16
N GLU A 82 18.66 -7.52 -3.96
CA GLU A 82 18.16 -8.26 -2.80
C GLU A 82 16.71 -7.84 -2.52
N MET A 83 15.84 -8.83 -2.34
CA MET A 83 14.41 -8.63 -2.11
C MET A 83 13.93 -9.32 -0.84
N LYS A 84 12.85 -8.79 -0.28
CA LYS A 84 11.98 -9.50 0.65
C LYS A 84 10.56 -9.41 0.10
N LEU A 85 9.70 -10.35 0.49
CA LEU A 85 8.36 -10.45 -0.05
C LEU A 85 7.37 -10.79 1.07
N ILE A 86 6.28 -10.04 1.12
CA ILE A 86 5.07 -10.49 1.80
C ILE A 86 4.16 -11.13 0.76
N TRP A 87 3.88 -12.40 0.96
CA TRP A 87 2.92 -13.17 0.18
C TRP A 87 1.61 -13.23 0.97
N LEU A 88 0.62 -12.47 0.51
CA LEU A 88 -0.65 -12.32 1.20
C LEU A 88 -1.75 -13.12 0.50
N THR A 89 -2.41 -14.00 1.24
CA THR A 89 -3.62 -14.68 0.79
C THR A 89 -4.85 -13.84 1.18
N VAL A 90 -5.68 -13.51 0.20
CA VAL A 90 -6.93 -12.76 0.39
C VAL A 90 -8.10 -13.46 -0.31
N SER A 91 -9.27 -13.39 0.30
CA SER A 91 -10.53 -13.67 -0.38
C SER A 91 -11.21 -12.37 -0.77
N PHE A 92 -11.81 -12.36 -1.95
CA PHE A 92 -12.75 -11.35 -2.39
C PHE A 92 -14.11 -11.98 -2.60
N ARG A 93 -15.19 -11.26 -2.29
CA ARG A 93 -16.53 -11.69 -2.65
C ARG A 93 -17.40 -10.56 -3.16
N ASN A 94 -18.37 -10.92 -4.00
CA ASN A 94 -19.43 -10.04 -4.44
C ASN A 94 -20.76 -10.41 -3.77
N PRO A 95 -21.15 -9.75 -2.66
CA PRO A 95 -22.43 -9.99 -2.00
C PRO A 95 -23.63 -9.34 -2.73
N GLY A 96 -23.39 -8.69 -3.87
CA GLY A 96 -24.39 -7.96 -4.65
C GLY A 96 -25.18 -8.85 -5.62
N THR A 97 -25.95 -8.20 -6.49
CA THR A 97 -26.83 -8.86 -7.48
C THR A 97 -26.37 -8.68 -8.92
N GLU A 98 -25.34 -7.85 -9.14
CA GLU A 98 -24.76 -7.58 -10.45
C GLU A 98 -23.30 -8.01 -10.43
N SER A 99 -22.76 -8.37 -11.60
CA SER A 99 -21.34 -8.65 -11.75
C SER A 99 -20.51 -7.37 -11.55
N ILE A 100 -19.41 -7.48 -10.81
CA ILE A 100 -18.54 -6.35 -10.49
C ILE A 100 -17.09 -6.70 -10.88
N PRO A 101 -16.39 -5.84 -11.64
CA PRO A 101 -14.98 -6.03 -11.91
C PRO A 101 -14.13 -5.75 -10.67
N LEU A 102 -13.26 -6.69 -10.33
CA LEU A 102 -12.21 -6.58 -9.34
C LEU A 102 -10.87 -6.30 -10.04
N ASP A 103 -10.24 -5.17 -9.71
CA ASP A 103 -8.84 -4.90 -10.03
C ASP A 103 -7.98 -5.21 -8.79
N LEU A 104 -7.09 -6.20 -8.90
CA LEU A 104 -6.18 -6.55 -7.81
C LEU A 104 -5.19 -5.42 -7.47
N LEU A 105 -4.99 -4.45 -8.37
CA LEU A 105 -4.13 -3.29 -8.14
C LEU A 105 -4.78 -2.19 -7.30
N ASP A 106 -6.09 -2.26 -7.08
CA ASP A 106 -6.78 -1.37 -6.12
C ASP A 106 -6.43 -1.72 -4.65
N VAL A 107 -5.80 -2.87 -4.44
CA VAL A 107 -5.37 -3.34 -3.12
C VAL A 107 -3.91 -2.92 -2.87
N ALA A 108 -3.73 -1.99 -1.93
CA ALA A 108 -2.41 -1.60 -1.44
C ALA A 108 -2.11 -2.23 -0.08
N MET A 109 -0.82 -2.36 0.23
CA MET A 109 -0.35 -2.67 1.56
C MET A 109 0.41 -1.47 2.13
N GLU A 110 0.27 -1.25 3.43
CA GLU A 110 0.92 -0.15 4.14
C GLU A 110 1.52 -0.63 5.45
N SER A 111 2.66 -0.03 5.79
CA SER A 111 3.28 -0.06 7.11
C SER A 111 3.88 1.31 7.42
N ALA A 112 4.39 1.50 8.64
CA ALA A 112 5.04 2.74 9.03
C ALA A 112 6.21 3.08 8.08
N GLY A 113 6.05 4.17 7.33
CA GLY A 113 7.02 4.70 6.38
C GLY A 113 7.12 3.95 5.05
N TRP A 114 6.17 3.06 4.73
CA TRP A 114 6.17 2.29 3.48
C TRP A 114 4.75 1.97 3.03
N SER A 115 4.48 2.10 1.74
CA SER A 115 3.27 1.56 1.11
C SER A 115 3.59 1.15 -0.31
N ASN A 116 2.96 0.07 -0.76
CA ASN A 116 3.07 -0.37 -2.14
C ASN A 116 1.82 -1.17 -2.54
N ILE A 117 1.58 -1.26 -3.84
CA ILE A 117 0.66 -2.24 -4.42
C ILE A 117 1.43 -3.51 -4.82
N THR A 118 0.71 -4.54 -5.23
CA THR A 118 1.32 -5.68 -5.92
C THR A 118 2.03 -5.20 -7.18
N ASP A 119 3.29 -5.60 -7.37
CA ASP A 119 4.02 -5.27 -8.59
C ASP A 119 3.40 -6.03 -9.78
N PRO A 120 2.82 -5.34 -10.78
CA PRO A 120 2.09 -6.01 -11.85
C PRO A 120 3.01 -6.88 -12.71
N ASP A 121 4.26 -6.46 -12.91
CA ASP A 121 5.22 -7.19 -13.72
C ASP A 121 5.66 -8.49 -13.04
N PHE A 122 5.92 -8.44 -11.73
CA PHE A 122 6.23 -9.61 -10.92
C PHE A 122 5.05 -10.57 -10.86
N TYR A 123 3.85 -10.06 -10.54
CA TYR A 123 2.64 -10.87 -10.47
C TYR A 123 2.33 -11.54 -11.81
N MET A 124 2.48 -10.80 -12.91
CA MET A 124 2.30 -11.33 -14.26
C MET A 124 3.38 -12.35 -14.67
N ARG A 125 4.41 -12.57 -13.87
CA ARG A 125 5.44 -13.59 -14.09
C ARG A 125 5.44 -14.66 -12.97
N MET A 126 4.34 -14.77 -12.23
CA MET A 126 4.07 -15.94 -11.38
C MET A 126 3.43 -17.07 -12.19
N LYS A 127 3.73 -18.32 -11.83
CA LYS A 127 3.28 -19.52 -12.57
C LYS A 127 1.79 -19.80 -12.42
N GLU A 128 1.25 -19.58 -11.22
CA GLU A 128 -0.14 -19.90 -10.86
C GLU A 128 -1.04 -18.65 -10.80
N LYS A 129 -0.65 -17.56 -11.46
CA LYS A 129 -1.40 -16.31 -11.39
C LYS A 129 -2.79 -16.43 -12.04
N THR A 130 -3.72 -15.67 -11.49
CA THR A 130 -4.95 -15.27 -12.17
C THR A 130 -4.69 -13.95 -12.93
N SER A 131 -5.64 -13.55 -13.79
CA SER A 131 -5.70 -12.18 -14.29
C SER A 131 -5.67 -11.15 -13.14
N ILE A 132 -5.09 -9.97 -13.38
CA ILE A 132 -5.18 -8.82 -12.46
C ILE A 132 -6.58 -8.21 -12.43
N MET A 133 -7.34 -8.40 -13.51
CA MET A 133 -8.75 -8.03 -13.63
C MET A 133 -9.58 -9.31 -13.56
N ILE A 134 -10.43 -9.42 -12.55
CA ILE A 134 -11.32 -10.56 -12.34
C ILE A 134 -12.74 -10.02 -12.38
N GLU A 135 -13.62 -10.65 -13.15
CA GLU A 135 -15.04 -10.33 -13.11
C GLU A 135 -15.67 -11.24 -12.05
N LEU A 136 -16.29 -10.66 -11.01
CA LEU A 136 -16.95 -11.42 -9.94
C LEU A 136 -18.46 -11.39 -10.11
N GLU A 137 -19.04 -12.55 -10.37
CA GLU A 137 -20.49 -12.74 -10.43
C GLU A 137 -21.14 -12.62 -9.05
N PRO A 138 -22.46 -12.40 -8.97
CA PRO A 138 -23.20 -12.39 -7.71
C PRO A 138 -22.96 -13.66 -6.87
N ASP A 139 -22.72 -13.46 -5.58
CA ASP A 139 -22.39 -14.49 -4.58
C ASP A 139 -21.09 -15.28 -4.86
N GLU A 140 -20.27 -14.84 -5.82
CA GLU A 140 -18.96 -15.43 -6.10
C GLU A 140 -17.93 -15.01 -5.05
N GLU A 141 -17.14 -15.99 -4.59
CA GLU A 141 -15.93 -15.77 -3.79
C GLU A 141 -14.72 -16.32 -4.55
N VAL A 142 -13.68 -15.50 -4.66
CA VAL A 142 -12.40 -15.90 -5.24
C VAL A 142 -11.29 -15.69 -4.22
N GLN A 143 -10.36 -16.63 -4.16
CA GLN A 143 -9.13 -16.50 -3.40
C GLN A 143 -7.98 -16.09 -4.33
N CYS A 144 -7.20 -15.11 -3.90
CA CYS A 144 -6.07 -14.58 -4.63
C CYS A 144 -4.82 -14.51 -3.72
N GLU A 145 -3.67 -14.63 -4.36
CA GLU A 145 -2.36 -14.55 -3.71
C GLU A 145 -1.65 -13.28 -4.19
N LEU A 146 -1.46 -12.31 -3.30
CA LEU A 146 -0.94 -10.98 -3.64
C LEU A 146 0.51 -10.82 -3.11
N PRO A 147 1.51 -10.71 -4.00
CA PRO A 147 2.90 -10.49 -3.62
C PRO A 147 3.24 -9.00 -3.46
N PHE A 148 3.74 -8.62 -2.29
CA PHE A 148 4.21 -7.27 -1.99
C PHE A 148 5.72 -7.23 -1.77
N LEU A 149 6.43 -6.69 -2.76
CA LEU A 149 7.90 -6.69 -2.79
C LEU A 149 8.50 -5.53 -2.00
N PHE A 150 9.57 -5.85 -1.28
CA PHE A 150 10.51 -4.92 -0.68
C PHE A 150 11.84 -5.04 -1.41
N VAL A 151 12.29 -3.96 -2.03
CA VAL A 151 13.58 -3.92 -2.76
C VAL A 151 14.62 -3.26 -1.87
N ARG A 152 15.74 -3.94 -1.61
CA ARG A 152 16.79 -3.48 -0.68
C ARG A 152 17.26 -2.04 -0.91
N ALA A 153 17.34 -1.62 -2.17
CA ALA A 153 17.74 -0.28 -2.58
C ALA A 153 16.86 0.85 -2.01
N ASN A 154 15.63 0.53 -1.58
CA ASN A 154 14.66 1.51 -1.06
C ASN A 154 14.74 1.68 0.47
N PHE A 155 15.58 0.90 1.16
CA PHE A 155 15.62 0.86 2.62
C PHE A 155 17.02 1.09 3.16
N ARG A 156 17.11 1.76 4.31
CA ARG A 156 18.34 1.78 5.12
C ARG A 156 18.51 0.43 5.81
N ASP A 157 19.75 0.11 6.18
CA ASP A 157 20.12 -1.18 6.80
C ASP A 157 19.26 -1.49 8.03
N ALA A 158 19.13 -0.50 8.93
CA ALA A 158 18.34 -0.63 10.15
C ALA A 158 16.82 -0.80 9.89
N GLU A 159 16.32 -0.34 8.74
CA GLU A 159 14.92 -0.55 8.33
C GLU A 159 14.74 -1.93 7.71
N TRP A 160 15.69 -2.36 6.88
CA TRP A 160 15.71 -3.65 6.18
C TRP A 160 15.66 -4.85 7.13
N GLU A 161 16.45 -4.79 8.20
CA GLU A 161 16.49 -5.82 9.24
C GLU A 161 15.18 -5.97 10.02
N LYS A 162 14.35 -4.91 10.03
CA LYS A 162 13.14 -4.84 10.86
C LYS A 162 11.84 -4.92 10.07
N ILE A 163 11.90 -5.17 8.77
CA ILE A 163 10.71 -5.26 7.90
C ILE A 163 9.68 -6.22 8.51
N GLU A 164 10.08 -7.43 8.86
CA GLU A 164 9.21 -8.47 9.44
C GLU A 164 8.63 -8.14 10.82
N GLN A 165 9.18 -7.14 11.51
CA GLN A 165 8.74 -6.76 12.86
C GLN A 165 7.69 -5.65 12.83
N LYS A 166 7.38 -5.10 11.65
CA LYS A 166 6.39 -4.04 11.51
C LYS A 166 4.98 -4.61 11.46
N GLU A 167 4.02 -3.79 11.86
CA GLU A 167 2.62 -4.04 11.57
C GLU A 167 2.31 -3.68 10.11
N TYR A 168 1.49 -4.51 9.47
CA TYR A 168 1.06 -4.35 8.09
C TYR A 168 -0.46 -4.28 8.02
N PHE A 169 -0.93 -3.49 7.07
CA PHE A 169 -2.34 -3.33 6.78
C PHE A 169 -2.57 -3.38 5.28
N VAL A 170 -3.64 -4.06 4.87
CA VAL A 170 -4.22 -3.86 3.55
C VAL A 170 -5.04 -2.59 3.57
N ILE A 171 -4.84 -1.71 2.60
CA ILE A 171 -5.57 -0.46 2.44
C ILE A 171 -6.57 -0.63 1.31
N LEU A 172 -7.87 -0.48 1.63
CA LEU A 172 -8.97 -0.62 0.68
C LEU A 172 -9.47 0.75 0.19
N LYS A 173 -9.35 1.77 1.04
CA LYS A 173 -9.82 3.12 0.74
C LYS A 173 -8.98 4.14 1.50
N LEU A 174 -8.67 5.27 0.86
CA LEU A 174 -7.89 6.35 1.48
C LEU A 174 -8.76 7.50 2.00
N TYR A 175 -9.81 7.87 1.26
CA TYR A 175 -10.67 9.01 1.56
C TYR A 175 -12.14 8.75 1.14
N PRO A 176 -13.13 9.38 1.79
CA PRO A 176 -13.01 10.30 2.93
C PRO A 176 -12.71 9.62 4.27
N GLN A 177 -12.95 8.31 4.36
CA GLN A 177 -12.53 7.45 5.47
C GLN A 177 -11.45 6.50 4.95
N LYS A 178 -10.41 6.30 5.75
CA LYS A 178 -9.36 5.34 5.45
C LYS A 178 -9.80 3.98 5.96
N ILE A 179 -10.07 3.05 5.05
CA ILE A 179 -10.45 1.68 5.39
C ILE A 179 -9.21 0.81 5.25
N ARG A 180 -8.89 0.10 6.33
CA ARG A 180 -7.76 -0.82 6.36
C ARG A 180 -8.10 -2.13 7.06
N VAL A 181 -7.44 -3.20 6.67
CA VAL A 181 -7.59 -4.55 7.24
C VAL A 181 -6.23 -4.98 7.78
N ARG A 182 -6.20 -5.57 8.98
CA ARG A 182 -4.96 -6.13 9.54
C ARG A 182 -4.51 -7.35 8.74
N VAL A 183 -3.19 -7.46 8.59
CA VAL A 183 -2.48 -8.61 8.02
C VAL A 183 -1.89 -9.46 9.14
#